data_AF-A0A1X0ITR9-F1
#
_entry.id   AF-A0A1X0ITR9-F1
#
_cell.length_a   1.000
_cell.length_b   1.000
_cell.length_c   1.000
_cell.angle_alpha   90.00
_cell.angle_beta   90.00
_cell.angle_gamma   90.00
#
_symmetry.space_group_name_H-M   'P 1'
#
loop_
_entity.id
_entity.type
_entity.pdbx_description
1 polymer ?
#
loop_
_entity_poly.entity_id
_entity_poly.type
_entity_poly.pdbx_seq_one_letter_code
_entity_poly.pdbx_strand_id
1 'polypeptide(L)'
;MPAPSTNFCVSIGGSWDEPQESCRLTTTNGRGLTVKIAMKYPAGLVDNSSAPAPALRAHLQKWVDEFQPPQSPQKDTAGEGSANLAYTATERPGVAKSVVLRSDWFIPGMAHPNSSISTFTFTPKDGAEIRLTDLFCAGVDPVKALPPLVRPYIQHSLDTVGGSFAQAFRAEDFEPSTSPGSLANNYQAWALDGDNLVLYMPGEGGPAGMPAGFLQPHIPFTALNSILREGTCAAS
;
A
#
# COMPACT_ATOMS: atom_id res chain seq x y z
N MET A 1 -28.16 8.42 14.33
CA MET A 1 -27.16 8.82 13.31
C MET A 1 -25.90 8.01 13.61
N PRO A 2 -25.27 7.36 12.62
CA PRO A 2 -24.01 6.65 12.83
C PRO A 2 -22.94 7.63 13.35
N ALA A 3 -21.99 7.13 14.15
CA ALA A 3 -20.83 7.93 14.52
C ALA A 3 -20.06 8.34 13.25
N PRO A 4 -19.47 9.56 13.19
CA PRO A 4 -18.83 10.07 11.98
C PRO A 4 -17.85 9.07 11.35
N SER A 5 -17.14 8.28 12.16
CA SER A 5 -16.19 7.22 11.77
C SER A 5 -16.79 5.97 11.11
N THR A 6 -18.06 6.00 10.67
CA THR A 6 -18.70 4.85 10.01
C THR A 6 -19.41 5.24 8.70
N ASN A 7 -19.37 6.52 8.33
CA ASN A 7 -20.10 7.05 7.17
C ASN A 7 -19.62 6.43 5.86
N PHE A 8 -18.30 6.24 5.71
CA PHE A 8 -17.75 5.57 4.53
C PHE A 8 -18.26 4.14 4.40
N CYS A 9 -18.22 3.36 5.48
CA CYS A 9 -18.69 1.97 5.48
C CYS A 9 -20.14 1.86 5.01
N VAL A 10 -21.02 2.73 5.53
CA VAL A 10 -22.42 2.78 5.11
C VAL A 10 -22.53 3.20 3.65
N SER A 11 -21.73 4.17 3.19
CA SER A 11 -21.79 4.66 1.81
C SER A 11 -21.41 3.63 0.75
N ILE A 12 -20.59 2.63 1.10
CA ILE A 12 -20.23 1.50 0.23
C ILE A 12 -21.18 0.30 0.38
N GLY A 13 -22.28 0.44 1.12
CA GLY A 13 -23.25 -0.62 1.36
C GLY A 13 -22.84 -1.63 2.44
N GLY A 14 -21.88 -1.27 3.28
CA GLY A 14 -21.41 -2.11 4.38
C GLY A 14 -22.04 -1.79 5.74
N SER A 15 -21.72 -2.66 6.69
CA SER A 15 -22.02 -2.51 8.11
C SER A 15 -20.72 -2.47 8.92
N TRP A 16 -20.59 -1.49 9.80
CA TRP A 16 -19.44 -1.38 10.69
C TRP A 16 -19.59 -2.34 11.88
N ASP A 17 -18.56 -3.14 12.14
CA ASP A 17 -18.38 -4.00 13.30
C ASP A 17 -17.46 -3.27 14.30
N GLU A 18 -18.05 -2.64 15.31
CA GLU A 18 -17.32 -1.90 16.36
C GLU A 18 -16.31 -2.78 17.11
N PRO A 19 -16.66 -3.99 17.63
CA PRO A 19 -15.69 -4.87 18.28
C PRO A 19 -14.44 -5.19 17.46
N GLN A 20 -14.57 -5.26 16.13
CA GLN A 20 -13.47 -5.60 15.23
C GLN A 20 -12.84 -4.39 14.54
N GLU A 21 -13.39 -3.20 14.78
CA GLU A 21 -13.07 -1.95 14.08
C GLU A 21 -12.98 -2.16 12.56
N SER A 22 -13.99 -2.84 12.01
CA SER A 22 -13.98 -3.28 10.61
C SER A 22 -15.30 -3.01 9.90
N CYS A 23 -15.22 -2.53 8.67
CA CYS A 23 -16.36 -2.50 7.76
C CYS A 23 -16.53 -3.87 7.09
N ARG A 24 -17.75 -4.40 7.09
CA ARG A 24 -18.09 -5.65 6.43
C ARG A 24 -19.19 -5.46 5.40
N LEU A 25 -19.05 -6.10 4.26
CA LEU A 25 -20.08 -6.18 3.23
C LEU A 25 -19.97 -7.50 2.48
N THR A 26 -21.04 -7.88 1.80
CA THR A 26 -21.08 -9.05 0.94
C THR A 26 -21.61 -8.62 -0.42
N THR A 27 -20.90 -8.98 -1.47
CA THR A 27 -21.31 -8.71 -2.86
C THR A 27 -21.69 -10.01 -3.54
N THR A 28 -22.70 -9.96 -4.40
CA THR A 28 -23.10 -11.12 -5.22
C THR A 28 -23.30 -10.69 -6.66
N ASN A 29 -22.65 -11.37 -7.60
CA ASN A 29 -22.81 -11.10 -9.03
C ASN A 29 -23.98 -11.89 -9.65
N GLY A 30 -24.33 -11.58 -10.91
CA GLY A 30 -25.42 -12.27 -11.64
C GLY A 30 -25.17 -13.75 -11.96
N ARG A 31 -23.98 -14.28 -11.65
CA ARG A 31 -23.56 -15.67 -11.85
C ARG A 31 -23.45 -16.45 -10.53
N GLY A 32 -23.76 -15.82 -9.39
CA GLY A 32 -23.71 -16.45 -8.07
C GLY A 32 -22.33 -16.50 -7.43
N LEU A 33 -21.36 -15.69 -7.88
CA LEU A 33 -20.17 -15.42 -7.06
C LEU A 33 -20.59 -14.57 -5.88
N THR A 34 -20.30 -15.04 -4.67
CA THR A 34 -20.47 -14.28 -3.42
C THR A 34 -19.10 -13.95 -2.84
N VAL A 35 -18.78 -12.67 -2.68
CA VAL A 35 -17.51 -12.22 -2.08
C VAL A 35 -17.79 -11.62 -0.72
N LYS A 36 -17.18 -12.19 0.32
CA LYS A 36 -17.19 -11.63 1.68
C LYS A 36 -16.05 -10.62 1.81
N ILE A 37 -16.38 -9.36 2.08
CA ILE A 37 -15.42 -8.27 2.18
C ILE A 37 -15.31 -7.82 3.63
N ALA A 38 -14.08 -7.73 4.13
CA ALA A 38 -13.76 -7.19 5.46
C ALA A 38 -12.63 -6.16 5.36
N MET A 39 -12.87 -4.95 5.85
CA MET A 39 -11.94 -3.82 5.73
C MET A 39 -11.69 -3.17 7.08
N LYS A 40 -10.43 -3.11 7.50
CA LYS A 40 -9.96 -2.24 8.57
C LYS A 40 -9.22 -1.07 7.94
N TYR A 41 -9.62 0.15 8.27
CA TYR A 41 -9.01 1.38 7.77
C TYR A 41 -9.06 2.47 8.86
N PRO A 42 -8.24 3.54 8.78
CA PRO A 42 -8.24 4.59 9.79
C PRO A 42 -9.51 5.44 9.67
N ALA A 43 -10.61 5.00 10.27
CA ALA A 43 -11.93 5.57 10.04
C ALA A 43 -12.04 7.06 10.38
N GLY A 44 -11.39 7.50 11.46
CA GLY A 44 -11.29 8.92 11.81
C GLY A 44 -10.57 9.78 10.75
N LEU A 45 -9.72 9.18 9.91
CA LEU A 45 -9.08 9.84 8.78
C LEU A 45 -9.96 9.81 7.53
N VAL A 46 -10.65 8.70 7.27
CA VAL A 46 -11.47 8.48 6.06
C VAL A 46 -12.77 9.26 6.08
N ASP A 47 -13.36 9.44 7.26
CA ASP A 47 -14.65 10.13 7.42
C ASP A 47 -14.53 11.59 7.85
N ASN A 48 -13.31 12.08 8.07
CA ASN A 48 -13.07 13.50 8.20
C ASN A 48 -13.11 14.16 6.80
N SER A 49 -13.82 15.27 6.63
CA SER A 49 -13.93 15.96 5.33
C SER A 49 -12.74 16.90 5.04
N SER A 50 -11.88 17.15 6.03
CA SER A 50 -10.62 17.88 5.84
C SER A 50 -9.52 16.97 5.29
N ALA A 51 -8.61 17.52 4.49
CA ALA A 51 -7.42 16.80 4.00
C ALA A 51 -6.72 16.12 5.18
N PRO A 52 -6.36 14.82 5.09
CA PRO A 52 -5.94 14.06 3.89
C PRO A 52 -6.97 13.08 3.29
N ALA A 53 -8.22 13.14 3.73
CA ALA A 53 -9.21 12.10 3.47
C ALA A 53 -9.54 11.72 2.00
N PRO A 54 -9.52 12.62 0.99
CA PRO A 54 -10.06 12.29 -0.33
C PRO A 54 -9.32 11.18 -1.09
N ALA A 55 -7.98 11.19 -1.10
CA ALA A 55 -7.19 10.21 -1.86
C ALA A 55 -7.31 8.80 -1.26
N LEU A 56 -7.19 8.71 0.08
CA LEU A 56 -7.39 7.46 0.81
C LEU A 56 -8.82 6.92 0.63
N ARG A 57 -9.83 7.78 0.78
CA ARG A 57 -11.24 7.40 0.59
C ARG A 57 -11.53 6.94 -0.84
N ALA A 58 -11.01 7.65 -1.83
CA ALA A 58 -11.16 7.28 -3.24
C ALA A 58 -10.50 5.94 -3.55
N HIS A 59 -9.34 5.66 -2.96
CA HIS A 59 -8.68 4.37 -3.09
C HIS A 59 -9.51 3.24 -2.45
N LEU A 60 -10.01 3.44 -1.23
CA LEU A 60 -10.87 2.44 -0.56
C LEU A 60 -12.15 2.18 -1.36
N GLN A 61 -12.76 3.21 -1.94
CA GLN A 61 -13.92 3.05 -2.83
C GLN A 61 -13.55 2.20 -4.06
N LYS A 62 -12.48 2.57 -4.75
CA LYS A 62 -12.01 1.85 -5.94
C LYS A 62 -11.74 0.37 -5.62
N TRP A 63 -11.11 0.08 -4.48
CA TRP A 63 -10.83 -1.28 -4.05
C TRP A 63 -12.13 -2.09 -3.82
N VAL A 64 -13.16 -1.48 -3.24
CA VAL A 64 -14.48 -2.14 -3.10
C VAL A 64 -15.15 -2.36 -4.46
N ASP A 65 -15.04 -1.39 -5.37
CA ASP A 65 -15.64 -1.47 -6.70
C ASP A 65 -15.08 -2.65 -7.52
N GLU A 66 -13.84 -3.07 -7.28
CA GLU A 66 -13.25 -4.27 -7.91
C GLU A 66 -14.02 -5.57 -7.60
N PHE A 67 -14.79 -5.59 -6.52
CA PHE A 67 -15.60 -6.74 -6.09
C PHE A 67 -17.12 -6.51 -6.28
N GLN A 68 -17.54 -5.32 -6.73
CA GLN A 68 -18.94 -4.98 -6.96
C GLN A 68 -19.33 -5.05 -8.45
N PRO A 69 -20.50 -5.63 -8.81
CA PRO A 69 -21.01 -5.52 -10.17
C PRO A 69 -21.48 -4.08 -10.50
N PRO A 70 -21.35 -3.62 -11.75
CA PRO A 70 -20.77 -4.29 -12.93
C PRO A 70 -19.24 -4.16 -13.08
N GLN A 71 -18.56 -3.45 -12.18
CA GLN A 71 -17.14 -3.09 -12.28
C GLN A 71 -16.21 -4.29 -12.07
N SER A 72 -16.65 -5.30 -11.33
CA SER A 72 -15.83 -6.46 -11.01
C SER A 72 -15.33 -7.21 -12.25
N PRO A 73 -14.02 -7.47 -12.37
CA PRO A 73 -13.47 -8.28 -13.45
C PRO A 73 -13.90 -9.75 -13.36
N GLN A 74 -14.43 -10.21 -12.22
CA GLN A 74 -14.93 -11.57 -12.01
C GLN A 74 -16.45 -11.69 -12.18
N LYS A 75 -17.08 -10.78 -12.95
CA LYS A 75 -18.52 -10.78 -13.23
C LYS A 75 -19.07 -12.07 -13.85
N ASP A 76 -18.21 -12.86 -14.52
CA ASP A 76 -18.58 -14.12 -15.17
C ASP A 76 -18.27 -15.37 -14.33
N THR A 77 -17.74 -15.19 -13.11
CA THR A 77 -17.36 -16.26 -12.17
C THR A 77 -18.51 -16.61 -11.22
N ALA A 78 -18.53 -17.84 -10.70
CA ALA A 78 -19.46 -18.31 -9.67
C ALA A 78 -18.71 -18.94 -8.48
N GLY A 79 -19.34 -19.02 -7.30
CA GLY A 79 -18.79 -19.66 -6.10
C GLY A 79 -18.64 -18.71 -4.91
N GLU A 80 -17.73 -19.03 -3.99
CA GLU A 80 -17.47 -18.20 -2.80
C GLU A 80 -16.04 -17.65 -2.81
N GLY A 81 -15.90 -16.35 -2.57
CA GLY A 81 -14.62 -15.67 -2.44
C GLY A 81 -14.55 -14.80 -1.20
N SER A 82 -13.35 -14.29 -0.92
CA SER A 82 -13.09 -13.38 0.19
C SER A 82 -12.11 -12.29 -0.23
N ALA A 83 -12.31 -11.09 0.31
CA ALA A 83 -11.38 -9.97 0.17
C ALA A 83 -11.20 -9.28 1.53
N ASN A 84 -9.96 -9.16 1.96
CA ASN A 84 -9.59 -8.53 3.22
C ASN A 84 -8.72 -7.32 2.95
N LEU A 85 -8.92 -6.26 3.72
CA LEU A 85 -8.07 -5.09 3.76
C LEU A 85 -7.78 -4.75 5.22
N ALA A 86 -6.52 -4.53 5.54
CA ALA A 86 -6.05 -4.07 6.83
C ALA A 86 -5.15 -2.85 6.65
N TYR A 87 -4.95 -2.09 7.73
CA TYR A 87 -4.04 -0.96 7.72
C TYR A 87 -3.07 -0.98 8.89
N THR A 88 -1.90 -0.40 8.67
CA THR A 88 -1.00 0.08 9.72
C THR A 88 -0.77 1.56 9.53
N ALA A 89 -0.56 2.30 10.62
CA ALA A 89 -0.15 3.69 10.56
C ALA A 89 1.23 3.82 11.20
N THR A 90 2.13 4.55 10.53
CA THR A 90 3.45 4.91 11.01
C THR A 90 3.61 6.41 10.96
N GLU A 91 4.58 6.97 11.67
CA GLU A 91 4.80 8.41 11.68
C GLU A 91 6.28 8.76 11.73
N ARG A 92 6.60 9.89 11.11
CA ARG A 92 7.80 10.66 11.40
C ARG A 92 7.36 11.86 12.25
N PRO A 93 7.62 11.87 13.57
CA PRO A 93 7.04 12.85 14.48
C PRO A 93 7.22 14.29 13.99
N GLY A 94 6.12 15.04 13.97
CA GLY A 94 6.10 16.44 13.52
C GLY A 94 6.24 16.66 12.01
N VAL A 95 6.55 15.63 11.23
CA VAL A 95 6.79 15.73 9.78
C VAL A 95 5.69 15.08 8.96
N ALA A 96 5.34 13.83 9.27
CA ALA A 96 4.45 13.05 8.43
C ALA A 96 3.75 11.91 9.18
N LYS A 97 2.55 11.56 8.73
CA LYS A 97 1.85 10.32 9.08
C LYS A 97 1.67 9.49 7.81
N SER A 98 2.05 8.22 7.85
CA SER A 98 1.86 7.27 6.75
C SER A 98 0.78 6.25 7.11
N VAL A 99 -0.05 5.90 6.14
CA VAL A 99 -1.04 4.82 6.20
C VAL A 99 -0.64 3.79 5.17
N VAL A 100 -0.45 2.55 5.61
CA VAL A 100 -0.09 1.42 4.76
C VAL A 100 -1.27 0.47 4.76
N LEU A 101 -1.99 0.41 3.64
CA LEU A 101 -3.07 -0.54 3.40
C LEU A 101 -2.46 -1.83 2.84
N ARG A 102 -2.85 -2.96 3.42
CA ARG A 102 -2.52 -4.31 2.93
C ARG A 102 -3.83 -5.00 2.61
N SER A 103 -3.96 -5.51 1.40
CA SER A 103 -5.10 -6.33 1.02
C SER A 103 -4.67 -7.69 0.50
N ASP A 104 -5.53 -8.66 0.76
CA ASP A 104 -5.46 -10.00 0.22
C ASP A 104 -6.86 -10.43 -0.25
N TRP A 105 -6.92 -11.19 -1.34
CA TRP A 105 -8.19 -11.71 -1.81
C TRP A 105 -8.01 -13.02 -2.55
N PHE A 106 -9.05 -13.84 -2.51
CA PHE A 106 -9.13 -15.09 -3.23
C PHE A 106 -10.54 -15.23 -3.80
N ILE A 107 -10.61 -15.35 -5.12
CA ILE A 107 -11.84 -15.60 -5.87
C ILE A 107 -11.71 -16.96 -6.56
N PRO A 108 -12.78 -17.76 -6.64
CA PRO A 108 -12.75 -19.05 -7.32
C PRO A 108 -12.11 -18.96 -8.71
N GLY A 109 -11.20 -19.90 -9.00
CA GLY A 109 -10.44 -19.97 -10.25
C GLY A 109 -9.07 -19.29 -10.22
N MET A 110 -8.72 -18.57 -9.15
CA MET A 110 -7.35 -18.07 -8.93
C MET A 110 -6.42 -19.20 -8.51
N ALA A 111 -5.18 -19.20 -9.03
CA ALA A 111 -4.18 -20.23 -8.70
C ALA A 111 -3.65 -20.10 -7.27
N HIS A 112 -3.59 -18.89 -6.74
CA HIS A 112 -3.19 -18.54 -5.39
C HIS A 112 -3.94 -17.27 -4.96
N PRO A 113 -3.97 -16.95 -3.66
CA PRO A 113 -4.43 -15.63 -3.21
C PRO A 113 -3.63 -14.52 -3.88
N ASN A 114 -4.31 -13.44 -4.21
CA ASN A 114 -3.69 -12.19 -4.61
C ASN A 114 -3.48 -11.31 -3.38
N SER A 115 -2.52 -10.39 -3.47
CA SER A 115 -2.28 -9.39 -2.44
C SER A 115 -1.77 -8.09 -3.05
N SER A 116 -1.97 -6.99 -2.33
CA SER A 116 -1.43 -5.68 -2.70
C SER A 116 -1.19 -4.81 -1.48
N ILE A 117 -0.31 -3.83 -1.64
CA ILE A 117 0.02 -2.80 -0.67
C ILE A 117 -0.15 -1.45 -1.35
N SER A 118 -0.90 -0.58 -0.70
CA SER A 118 -1.06 0.82 -1.10
C SER A 118 -0.76 1.72 0.07
N THR A 119 0.00 2.78 -0.19
CA THR A 119 0.52 3.65 0.86
C THR A 119 0.13 5.10 0.61
N PHE A 120 -0.15 5.81 1.69
CA PHE A 120 -0.44 7.23 1.66
C PHE A 120 0.33 7.92 2.77
N THR A 121 1.03 9.00 2.45
CA THR A 121 1.78 9.78 3.44
C THR A 121 1.30 11.21 3.41
N PHE A 122 1.07 11.78 4.59
CA PHE A 122 0.44 13.09 4.73
C PHE A 122 1.16 13.95 5.76
N THR A 123 1.16 15.26 5.55
CA THR A 123 1.60 16.24 6.54
C THR A 123 0.63 16.27 7.74
N PRO A 124 1.10 16.38 9.00
CA PRO A 124 0.21 16.41 10.16
C PRO A 124 -0.61 17.70 10.29
N LYS A 125 -0.15 18.81 9.69
CA LYS A 125 -0.71 20.16 9.90
C LYS A 125 -1.93 20.45 9.03
N ASP A 126 -1.83 20.17 7.75
CA ASP A 126 -2.84 20.49 6.73
C ASP A 126 -3.31 19.24 5.96
N GLY A 127 -2.77 18.07 6.29
CA GLY A 127 -3.14 16.81 5.67
C GLY A 127 -2.84 16.77 4.17
N ALA A 128 -1.88 17.56 3.71
CA ALA A 128 -1.41 17.50 2.34
C ALA A 128 -0.70 16.18 2.10
N GLU A 129 -0.98 15.53 0.97
CA GLU A 129 -0.27 14.33 0.54
C GLU A 129 1.19 14.68 0.22
N ILE A 130 2.11 13.87 0.75
CA ILE A 130 3.54 13.92 0.48
C ILE A 130 3.83 12.83 -0.55
N ARG A 131 4.37 13.20 -1.70
CA ARG A 131 4.85 12.25 -2.71
C ARG A 131 6.29 11.85 -2.42
N LEU A 132 6.71 10.69 -2.93
CA LEU A 132 8.10 10.22 -2.75
C LEU A 132 9.12 11.26 -3.23
N THR A 133 8.83 11.93 -4.35
CA THR A 133 9.67 13.01 -4.92
C THR A 133 9.84 14.20 -3.98
N ASP A 134 8.88 14.45 -3.09
CA ASP A 134 8.90 15.62 -2.21
C ASP A 134 9.93 15.48 -1.07
N LEU A 135 10.40 14.25 -0.82
CA LEU A 135 11.44 13.97 0.19
C LEU A 135 12.83 14.41 -0.27
N PHE A 136 13.04 14.57 -1.58
CA PHE A 136 14.37 14.74 -2.17
C PHE A 136 14.64 16.18 -2.63
N CYS A 137 15.92 16.47 -2.91
CA CYS A 137 16.35 17.74 -3.49
C CYS A 137 15.57 18.03 -4.79
N ALA A 138 15.37 19.30 -5.09
CA ALA A 138 14.73 19.71 -6.34
C ALA A 138 15.49 19.12 -7.55
N GLY A 139 14.74 18.50 -8.47
CA GLY A 139 15.31 17.87 -9.67
C GLY A 139 15.84 16.44 -9.48
N VAL A 140 15.85 15.91 -8.25
CA VAL A 140 16.21 14.50 -8.01
C VAL A 140 15.04 13.60 -8.40
N ASP A 141 15.31 12.68 -9.32
CA ASP A 141 14.40 11.60 -9.69
C ASP A 141 14.61 10.39 -8.76
N PRO A 142 13.68 10.09 -7.83
CA PRO A 142 13.86 9.01 -6.86
C PRO A 142 14.01 7.63 -7.52
N VAL A 143 13.38 7.43 -8.67
CA VAL A 143 13.43 6.16 -9.42
C VAL A 143 14.84 5.88 -9.95
N LYS A 144 15.66 6.92 -10.12
CA LYS A 144 17.06 6.80 -10.57
C LYS A 144 18.08 6.95 -9.45
N ALA A 145 17.78 7.80 -8.45
CA ALA A 145 18.71 8.14 -7.39
C ALA A 145 18.70 7.14 -6.22
N LEU A 146 17.54 6.56 -5.89
CA LEU A 146 17.42 5.60 -4.78
C LEU A 146 18.13 4.27 -5.02
N PRO A 147 18.06 3.62 -6.20
CA PRO A 147 18.57 2.26 -6.39
C PRO A 147 19.98 2.00 -5.80
N PRO A 148 21.02 2.79 -6.12
CA PRO A 148 22.35 2.55 -5.55
C PRO A 148 22.41 2.74 -4.02
N LEU A 149 21.56 3.58 -3.43
CA LEU A 149 21.54 3.86 -1.99
C LEU A 149 20.75 2.81 -1.20
N VAL A 150 19.68 2.27 -1.79
CA VAL A 150 18.79 1.31 -1.12
C VAL A 150 19.20 -0.15 -1.34
N ARG A 151 19.99 -0.45 -2.38
CA ARG A 151 20.44 -1.82 -2.73
C ARG A 151 21.01 -2.61 -1.54
N PRO A 152 21.88 -2.06 -0.66
CA PRO A 152 22.38 -2.81 0.49
C PRO A 152 21.26 -3.24 1.47
N TYR A 153 20.23 -2.40 1.62
CA TYR A 153 19.09 -2.67 2.50
C TYR A 153 18.12 -3.69 1.90
N ILE A 154 17.97 -3.69 0.58
CA ILE A 154 17.24 -4.72 -0.16
C ILE A 154 17.94 -6.06 0.00
N GLN A 155 19.27 -6.11 -0.20
CA GLN A 155 20.04 -7.34 -0.04
C GLN A 155 19.92 -7.88 1.39
N HIS A 156 20.07 -7.03 2.40
CA HIS A 156 19.87 -7.43 3.79
C HIS A 156 18.47 -8.00 4.05
N SER A 157 17.44 -7.42 3.42
CA SER A 157 16.06 -7.91 3.55
C SER A 157 15.89 -9.29 2.88
N LEU A 158 16.48 -9.50 1.71
CA LEU A 158 16.52 -10.81 1.03
C LEU A 158 17.22 -11.87 1.89
N ASP A 159 18.38 -11.54 2.45
CA ASP A 159 19.15 -12.42 3.31
C ASP A 159 18.36 -12.80 4.58
N THR A 160 17.57 -11.86 5.10
CA THR A 160 16.73 -12.05 6.30
C THR A 160 15.51 -12.93 6.02
N VAL A 161 14.83 -12.72 4.88
CA VAL A 161 13.69 -13.57 4.48
C VAL A 161 14.15 -15.00 4.24
N GLY A 162 15.28 -15.17 3.54
CA GLY A 162 15.93 -16.46 3.32
C GLY A 162 15.08 -17.51 2.58
N GLY A 163 15.56 -18.75 2.59
CA GLY A 163 14.91 -19.88 1.92
C GLY A 163 15.13 -19.93 0.40
N SER A 164 14.77 -21.07 -0.20
CA SER A 164 15.03 -21.35 -1.63
C SER A 164 14.32 -20.37 -2.57
N PHE A 165 13.16 -19.84 -2.16
CA PHE A 165 12.44 -18.84 -2.95
C PHE A 165 13.19 -17.50 -2.98
N ALA A 166 13.64 -16.97 -1.83
CA ALA A 166 14.40 -15.71 -1.80
C ALA A 166 15.74 -15.82 -2.53
N GLN A 167 16.38 -16.99 -2.50
CA GLN A 167 17.64 -17.27 -3.21
C GLN A 167 17.52 -17.19 -4.75
N ALA A 168 16.30 -17.21 -5.29
CA ALA A 168 16.06 -17.04 -6.72
C ALA A 168 16.16 -15.57 -7.17
N PHE A 169 16.24 -14.62 -6.23
CA PHE A 169 16.25 -13.19 -6.50
C PHE A 169 17.55 -12.52 -6.03
N ARG A 170 17.88 -11.41 -6.67
CA ARG A 170 18.95 -10.49 -6.29
C ARG A 170 18.37 -9.11 -6.00
N ALA A 171 19.13 -8.26 -5.32
CA ALA A 171 18.67 -6.92 -4.98
C ALA A 171 18.26 -6.10 -6.23
N GLU A 172 18.92 -6.31 -7.36
CA GLU A 172 18.62 -5.64 -8.64
C GLU A 172 17.25 -6.00 -9.21
N ASP A 173 16.69 -7.17 -8.87
CA ASP A 173 15.34 -7.56 -9.30
C ASP A 173 14.25 -6.68 -8.65
N PHE A 174 14.61 -5.99 -7.57
CA PHE A 174 13.79 -5.02 -6.82
C PHE A 174 14.20 -3.57 -7.10
N GLU A 175 14.86 -3.31 -8.22
CA GLU A 175 15.07 -1.95 -8.73
C GLU A 175 13.96 -1.54 -9.71
N PRO A 176 13.65 -0.24 -9.84
CA PRO A 176 12.66 0.24 -10.79
C PRO A 176 13.00 -0.14 -12.21
N SER A 177 12.00 -0.65 -12.92
CA SER A 177 12.12 -1.02 -14.33
C SER A 177 10.85 -0.65 -15.08
N THR A 178 11.00 -0.35 -16.37
CA THR A 178 9.88 -0.11 -17.28
C THR A 178 9.25 -1.42 -17.76
N SER A 179 9.86 -2.58 -17.46
CA SER A 179 9.30 -3.87 -17.77
C SER A 179 7.99 -4.11 -17.01
N PRO A 180 6.92 -4.58 -17.67
CA PRO A 180 5.72 -5.04 -16.99
C PRO A 180 6.05 -6.06 -15.90
N GLY A 181 5.44 -5.92 -14.72
CA GLY A 181 5.70 -6.82 -13.59
C GLY A 181 6.98 -6.52 -12.81
N SER A 182 7.58 -5.34 -12.95
CA SER A 182 8.69 -4.89 -12.08
C SER A 182 8.31 -5.02 -10.61
N LEU A 183 9.13 -5.73 -9.83
CA LEU A 183 8.88 -5.95 -8.40
C LEU A 183 8.96 -4.64 -7.61
N ALA A 184 9.78 -3.67 -8.03
CA ALA A 184 9.85 -2.38 -7.36
C ALA A 184 8.61 -1.51 -7.60
N ASN A 185 7.90 -1.72 -8.71
CA ASN A 185 6.82 -0.86 -9.22
C ASN A 185 7.14 0.64 -9.05
N ASN A 186 8.34 1.07 -9.48
CA ASN A 186 8.84 2.44 -9.34
C ASN A 186 8.78 3.02 -7.91
N TYR A 187 8.89 2.16 -6.89
CA TYR A 187 8.79 2.50 -5.47
C TYR A 187 7.47 3.21 -5.11
N GLN A 188 6.36 2.84 -5.76
CA GLN A 188 5.04 3.43 -5.48
C GLN A 188 4.52 3.14 -4.07
N ALA A 189 4.86 1.99 -3.49
CA ALA A 189 4.48 1.64 -2.14
C ALA A 189 5.62 1.95 -1.16
N TRP A 190 5.47 3.00 -0.36
CA TRP A 190 6.47 3.47 0.59
C TRP A 190 5.82 4.16 1.79
N ALA A 191 6.52 4.21 2.92
CA ALA A 191 6.07 4.93 4.11
C ALA A 191 7.24 5.57 4.85
N LEU A 192 6.92 6.56 5.68
CA LEU A 192 7.85 7.08 6.69
C LEU A 192 7.54 6.44 8.04
N ASP A 193 8.58 5.86 8.64
CA ASP A 193 8.51 5.22 9.96
C ASP A 193 9.72 5.65 10.80
N GLY A 194 9.48 6.57 11.72
CA GLY A 194 10.54 7.26 12.46
C GLY A 194 11.54 7.93 11.51
N ASP A 195 12.81 7.55 11.66
CA ASP A 195 13.93 8.07 10.85
C ASP A 195 14.22 7.22 9.60
N ASN A 196 13.26 6.40 9.15
CA ASN A 196 13.42 5.54 7.99
C ASN A 196 12.42 5.86 6.88
N LEU A 197 12.90 5.75 5.65
CA LEU A 197 12.07 5.44 4.49
C LEU A 197 11.89 3.93 4.43
N VAL A 198 10.64 3.46 4.42
CA VAL A 198 10.31 2.05 4.22
C VAL A 198 9.78 1.88 2.81
N LEU A 199 10.34 0.93 2.04
CA LEU A 199 9.80 0.55 0.74
C LEU A 199 9.07 -0.79 0.86
N TYR A 200 7.92 -0.94 0.22
CA TYR A 200 7.17 -2.20 0.19
C TYR A 200 7.25 -2.80 -1.21
N MET A 201 7.93 -3.94 -1.34
CA MET A 201 8.17 -4.54 -2.64
C MET A 201 7.90 -6.05 -2.63
N PRO A 202 7.11 -6.59 -3.58
CA PRO A 202 6.38 -5.84 -4.58
C PRO A 202 5.14 -5.13 -4.01
N GLY A 203 4.71 -4.05 -4.66
CA GLY A 203 3.48 -3.34 -4.29
C GLY A 203 2.21 -4.15 -4.58
N GLU A 204 2.27 -5.04 -5.58
CA GLU A 204 1.25 -6.06 -5.86
C GLU A 204 1.91 -7.43 -5.81
N GLY A 205 1.14 -8.49 -5.59
CA GLY A 205 1.66 -9.86 -5.59
C GLY A 205 2.51 -10.15 -6.84
N GLY A 206 3.63 -10.82 -6.64
CA GLY A 206 4.61 -11.10 -7.69
C GLY A 206 4.48 -12.52 -8.27
N PRO A 207 5.46 -12.92 -9.12
CA PRO A 207 5.51 -14.25 -9.72
C PRO A 207 5.42 -15.38 -8.68
N ALA A 208 4.82 -16.50 -9.09
CA ALA A 208 4.69 -17.72 -8.28
C ALA A 208 4.00 -17.52 -6.91
N GLY A 209 3.09 -16.54 -6.81
CA GLY A 209 2.36 -16.25 -5.57
C GLY A 209 3.17 -15.49 -4.53
N MET A 210 4.24 -14.80 -4.93
CA MET A 210 4.96 -13.87 -4.05
C MET A 210 3.98 -12.86 -3.44
N PRO A 211 3.88 -12.74 -2.11
CA PRO A 211 2.98 -11.78 -1.50
C PRO A 211 3.47 -10.34 -1.73
N ALA A 212 2.56 -9.39 -1.77
CA ALA A 212 2.92 -7.98 -1.74
C ALA A 212 3.64 -7.64 -0.42
N GLY A 213 4.65 -6.77 -0.50
CA GLY A 213 5.54 -6.46 0.61
C GLY A 213 6.41 -7.64 1.06
N PHE A 214 6.75 -8.54 0.13
CA PHE A 214 7.71 -9.62 0.36
C PHE A 214 9.02 -9.11 0.96
N LEU A 215 9.50 -7.96 0.49
CA LEU A 215 10.58 -7.18 1.08
C LEU A 215 10.06 -5.85 1.63
N GLN A 216 10.55 -5.49 2.82
CA GLN A 216 10.23 -4.24 3.51
C GLN A 216 11.51 -3.60 4.06
N PRO A 217 12.49 -3.24 3.20
CA PRO A 217 13.71 -2.62 3.66
C PRO A 217 13.41 -1.31 4.39
N HIS A 218 14.02 -1.14 5.56
CA HIS A 218 14.02 0.11 6.30
C HIS A 218 15.33 0.83 5.99
N ILE A 219 15.23 1.95 5.27
CA ILE A 219 16.39 2.74 4.86
C ILE A 219 16.47 3.98 5.76
N PRO A 220 17.50 4.08 6.62
CA PRO A 220 17.65 5.23 7.49
C PRO A 220 17.93 6.48 6.66
N PHE A 221 17.33 7.61 7.04
CA PHE A 221 17.52 8.87 6.32
C PHE A 221 18.99 9.33 6.28
N THR A 222 19.82 8.89 7.22
CA THR A 222 21.27 9.13 7.20
C THR A 222 21.94 8.55 5.95
N ALA A 223 21.45 7.42 5.42
CA ALA A 223 21.94 6.83 4.17
C ALA A 223 21.47 7.58 2.92
N LEU A 224 20.42 8.40 3.05
CA LEU A 224 19.83 9.19 1.96
C LEU A 224 20.24 10.67 2.03
N ASN A 225 21.06 11.07 2.99
CA ASN A 225 21.36 12.46 3.30
C ASN A 225 21.89 13.27 2.10
N SER A 226 22.58 12.61 1.16
CA SER A 226 23.09 13.23 -0.07
C SER A 226 22.00 13.67 -1.06
N ILE A 227 20.79 13.14 -0.95
CA ILE A 227 19.67 13.41 -1.86
C ILE A 227 18.41 13.94 -1.17
N LEU A 228 18.33 13.87 0.17
CA LEU A 228 17.18 14.35 0.93
C LEU A 228 17.11 15.88 0.98
N ARG A 229 15.90 16.44 0.85
CA ARG A 229 15.63 17.88 0.96
C ARG A 229 16.15 18.50 2.25
N GLU A 230 15.97 17.80 3.36
CA GLU A 230 16.43 18.22 4.70
C GLU A 230 17.91 17.91 4.95
N GLY A 231 18.55 17.21 4.02
CA GLY A 231 19.96 16.84 4.05
C GLY A 231 20.86 17.87 3.38
N THR A 232 21.87 17.39 2.65
CA THR A 232 22.94 18.25 2.11
C THR A 232 22.61 18.91 0.78
N CYS A 233 21.33 19.19 0.47
CA CYS A 233 20.96 19.85 -0.80
C CYS A 233 21.59 21.24 -1.00
N ALA A 234 22.25 21.80 0.02
CA ALA A 234 22.98 23.05 -0.06
C ALA A 234 24.41 22.84 -0.61
N ALA A 235 24.54 22.86 -1.94
CA ALA A 235 25.61 23.55 -2.69
C ALA A 235 25.43 23.30 -4.21
N SER A 236 24.50 24.00 -4.84
CA SER A 236 24.48 24.23 -6.30
C SER A 236 23.77 25.55 -6.57
#